data_AF-A0A345E8D5-F1
#
_entry.id   AF-A0A345E8D5-F1
#
_cell.length_a   1.000
_cell.length_b   1.000
_cell.length_c   1.000
_cell.angle_alpha   90.00
_cell.angle_beta   90.00
_cell.angle_gamma   90.00
#
_symmetry.space_group_name_H-M   'P 1'
#
loop_
_entity.id
_entity.type
_entity.pdbx_description
1 polymer ?
#
loop_
_entity_poly.entity_id
_entity_poly.type
_entity_poly.pdbx_seq_one_letter_code
_entity_poly.pdbx_strand_id
1 'polypeptide(L)'
;MLKGHFESAGESIEYGAAGCLFPVDELDATVLQYRDAQITLDDVNGSDVIVVAPTSLATSYFLTQYALTAIPVDSLSTAVQTQLANELNDPVDTFELIQIGKWNRDSPNHSLTEFTSV
;
A
#
# COMPACT_ATOMS: atom_id res chain seq x y z
N MET A 1 12.58 14.05 -4.42
CA MET A 1 11.90 13.99 -3.11
C MET A 1 11.20 12.66 -3.05
N LEU A 2 11.53 11.81 -2.08
CA LEU A 2 11.04 10.43 -2.01
C LEU A 2 9.60 10.46 -1.47
N LYS A 3 8.61 10.41 -2.37
CA LYS A 3 7.19 10.30 -2.04
C LYS A 3 6.88 8.87 -1.58
N GLY A 4 7.28 8.54 -0.36
CA GLY A 4 6.74 7.36 0.30
C GLY A 4 5.40 7.74 0.88
N HIS A 5 4.30 7.45 0.18
CA HIS A 5 2.94 7.78 0.66
C HIS A 5 2.63 7.16 2.01
N PHE A 6 3.42 6.21 2.51
CA PHE A 6 3.28 5.67 3.86
C PHE A 6 3.31 6.73 4.98
N GLU A 7 4.00 7.86 4.79
CA GLU A 7 4.02 8.98 5.76
C GLU A 7 3.02 10.10 5.43
N SER A 8 2.43 10.09 4.23
CA SER A 8 1.53 11.14 3.73
C SER A 8 0.16 10.59 3.28
N ALA A 9 -0.13 9.33 3.62
CA ALA A 9 -1.34 8.64 3.26
C ALA A 9 -2.53 9.38 3.87
N GLY A 10 -3.62 9.49 3.11
CA GLY A 10 -4.86 10.01 3.65
C GLY A 10 -5.41 9.09 4.74
N GLU A 11 -5.33 7.78 4.50
CA GLU A 11 -5.76 6.79 5.47
C GLU A 11 -4.92 5.51 5.41
N SER A 12 -4.92 4.75 6.50
CA SER A 12 -4.27 3.46 6.59
C SER A 12 -5.24 2.40 7.08
N ILE A 13 -5.34 1.29 6.36
CA ILE A 13 -6.10 0.12 6.77
C ILE A 13 -5.17 -0.97 7.31
N GLU A 14 -5.53 -1.57 8.43
CA GLU A 14 -4.77 -2.67 9.00
C GLU A 14 -4.80 -3.91 8.09
N TYR A 15 -3.68 -4.63 7.98
CA TYR A 15 -3.57 -5.86 7.19
C TYR A 15 -4.64 -6.89 7.54
N GLY A 16 -5.02 -6.99 8.82
CA GLY A 16 -6.10 -7.88 9.27
C GLY A 16 -7.48 -7.49 8.74
N ALA A 17 -7.75 -6.19 8.60
CA ALA A 17 -8.97 -5.62 8.04
C ALA A 17 -8.95 -5.60 6.50
N ALA A 18 -7.76 -5.48 5.90
CA ALA A 18 -7.51 -5.51 4.47
C ALA A 18 -7.58 -6.93 3.85
N GLY A 19 -8.07 -7.94 4.57
CA GLY A 19 -8.13 -9.32 4.09
C GLY A 19 -8.95 -9.47 2.80
N CYS A 20 -9.90 -8.56 2.56
CA CYS A 20 -10.70 -8.51 1.33
C CYS A 20 -9.92 -8.15 0.06
N LEU A 21 -8.70 -7.62 0.21
CA LEU A 21 -7.80 -7.29 -0.89
C LEU A 21 -6.85 -8.44 -1.24
N PHE A 22 -6.87 -9.53 -0.46
CA PHE A 22 -5.99 -10.68 -0.65
C PHE A 22 -6.77 -11.95 -0.98
N PRO A 23 -6.29 -12.76 -1.94
CA PRO A 23 -5.14 -12.50 -2.83
C PRO A 23 -5.51 -11.51 -3.96
N VAL A 24 -4.60 -10.59 -4.28
CA VAL A 24 -4.86 -9.54 -5.30
C VAL A 24 -5.09 -10.14 -6.70
N ASP A 25 -4.51 -11.30 -7.02
CA ASP A 25 -4.69 -11.98 -8.31
C ASP A 25 -6.11 -12.54 -8.51
N GLU A 26 -6.88 -12.72 -7.44
CA GLU A 26 -8.28 -13.18 -7.48
C GLU A 26 -9.26 -12.02 -7.35
N LEU A 27 -8.77 -10.78 -7.21
CA LEU A 27 -9.62 -9.60 -7.11
C LEU A 27 -10.28 -9.32 -8.47
N ASP A 28 -11.59 -9.12 -8.45
CA ASP A 28 -12.34 -8.59 -9.60
C ASP A 28 -12.13 -7.07 -9.70
N ALA A 29 -10.87 -6.68 -9.94
CA ALA A 29 -10.44 -5.30 -10.04
C ALA A 29 -9.16 -5.17 -10.87
N THR A 30 -8.84 -3.93 -11.25
CA THR A 30 -7.58 -3.58 -11.89
C THR A 30 -6.48 -3.62 -10.84
N VAL A 31 -5.51 -4.51 -11.03
CA VAL A 31 -4.36 -4.65 -10.14
C VAL A 31 -3.11 -4.25 -10.89
N LEU A 32 -2.50 -3.13 -10.49
CA LEU A 32 -1.26 -2.63 -11.06
C LEU A 32 -0.12 -3.04 -10.14
N GLN A 33 0.94 -3.65 -10.68
CA GLN A 33 2.07 -4.12 -9.88
C GLN A 33 3.39 -3.52 -10.37
N TYR A 34 4.40 -3.53 -9.49
CA TYR A 34 5.76 -3.10 -9.77
C TYR A 34 5.83 -1.67 -10.34
N ARG A 35 6.23 -1.54 -11.60
CA ARG A 35 6.45 -0.23 -12.25
C ARG A 35 5.14 0.50 -12.51
N ASP A 36 4.09 -0.22 -12.88
CA ASP A 36 2.80 0.40 -13.16
C ASP A 36 2.17 0.94 -11.87
N ALA A 37 2.36 0.22 -10.75
CA ALA A 37 1.99 0.72 -9.43
C ALA A 37 2.77 1.99 -9.06
N GLN A 38 4.09 2.03 -9.29
CA GLN A 38 4.90 3.22 -8.99
C GLN A 38 4.46 4.44 -9.79
N ILE A 39 4.21 4.28 -11.09
CA ILE A 39 3.79 5.39 -11.96
C ILE A 39 2.45 5.94 -11.49
N THR A 40 1.50 5.05 -11.23
CA THR A 40 0.14 5.43 -10.81
C THR A 40 0.16 6.10 -9.43
N LEU A 41 0.93 5.55 -8.49
CA LEU A 41 1.11 6.15 -7.16
C LEU A 41 1.85 7.49 -7.23
N ASP A 42 2.79 7.71 -8.15
CA ASP A 42 3.51 8.99 -8.25
C ASP A 42 2.64 10.13 -8.80
N ASP A 43 1.65 9.80 -9.63
CA ASP A 43 0.71 10.72 -10.26
C ASP A 43 -0.36 11.24 -9.28
N VAL A 44 -0.73 10.43 -8.28
CA VAL A 44 -1.72 10.81 -7.25
C VAL A 44 -1.09 11.47 -6.02
N ASN A 45 -1.90 12.23 -5.28
CA ASN A 45 -1.48 12.77 -3.98
C ASN A 45 -1.55 11.67 -2.91
N GLY A 46 -0.64 11.70 -1.93
CA GLY A 46 -0.66 10.74 -0.84
C GLY A 46 -1.94 10.79 -0.02
N SER A 47 -2.54 11.98 0.10
CA SER A 47 -3.83 12.16 0.79
C SER A 47 -5.00 11.43 0.12
N ASP A 48 -4.88 11.08 -1.16
CA ASP A 48 -5.88 10.33 -1.92
C ASP A 48 -5.52 8.83 -2.00
N VAL A 49 -4.53 8.38 -1.22
CA VAL A 49 -4.07 6.99 -1.17
C VAL A 49 -4.37 6.36 0.18
N ILE A 50 -4.98 5.17 0.14
CA ILE A 50 -5.12 4.28 1.30
C ILE A 50 -3.94 3.32 1.32
N VAL A 51 -3.22 3.22 2.44
CA VAL A 51 -2.11 2.27 2.59
C VAL A 51 -2.49 1.07 3.45
N VAL A 52 -2.09 -0.14 3.04
CA VAL A 52 -2.22 -1.32 3.91
C VAL A 52 -1.07 -1.34 4.92
N ALA A 53 -1.41 -1.15 6.20
CA ALA A 53 -0.47 -1.13 7.31
C ALA A 53 -0.33 -2.52 7.95
N PRO A 54 0.89 -2.96 8.31
CA PRO A 54 1.07 -4.23 9.01
C PRO A 54 0.53 -4.17 10.44
N THR A 55 -0.10 -5.26 10.89
CA THR A 55 -0.56 -5.42 12.29
C THR A 55 0.46 -6.12 13.19
N SER A 56 1.42 -6.83 12.59
CA SER A 56 2.47 -7.58 13.28
C SER A 56 3.78 -7.57 12.49
N LEU A 57 4.88 -7.98 13.13
CA LEU A 57 6.18 -8.13 12.49
C LEU A 57 6.09 -9.08 11.28
N ALA A 58 5.33 -10.17 11.41
CA ALA A 58 5.13 -11.14 10.33
C ALA A 58 4.46 -10.52 9.10
N THR A 59 3.40 -9.73 9.31
CA THR A 59 2.72 -9.02 8.21
C THR A 59 3.57 -7.88 7.66
N SER A 60 4.42 -7.26 8.48
CA SER A 60 5.39 -6.28 8.01
C SER A 60 6.39 -6.93 7.06
N TYR A 61 6.95 -8.09 7.42
CA TYR A 61 7.83 -8.84 6.52
C TYR A 61 7.11 -9.24 5.24
N PHE A 62 5.87 -9.72 5.33
CA PHE A 62 5.05 -10.05 4.18
C PHE A 62 4.88 -8.84 3.24
N LEU A 63 4.42 -7.70 3.75
CA LEU A 63 4.24 -6.47 2.95
C LEU A 63 5.56 -5.91 2.39
N THR A 64 6.69 -6.18 3.05
CA THR A 64 8.00 -5.75 2.55
C THR A 64 8.49 -6.64 1.41
N GLN A 65 8.15 -7.93 1.43
CA GLN A 65 8.44 -8.88 0.34
C GLN A 65 7.41 -8.82 -0.78
N TYR A 66 6.22 -8.30 -0.49
CA TYR A 66 5.13 -8.18 -1.44
C TYR A 66 5.48 -7.19 -2.55
N ALA A 67 5.07 -7.51 -3.78
CA ALA A 67 5.22 -6.61 -4.91
C ALA A 67 4.45 -5.31 -4.62
N LEU A 68 5.07 -4.16 -4.85
CA LEU A 68 4.35 -2.89 -4.76
C LEU A 68 3.16 -2.94 -5.71
N THR A 69 1.97 -2.82 -5.13
CA THR A 69 0.70 -2.98 -5.85
C THR A 69 -0.16 -1.74 -5.60
N ALA A 70 -0.76 -1.24 -6.66
CA ALA A 70 -1.74 -0.16 -6.64
C ALA A 70 -3.05 -0.67 -7.23
N ILE A 71 -4.14 -0.46 -6.51
CA ILE A 71 -5.48 -0.89 -6.90
C ILE A 71 -6.36 0.37 -6.96
N PRO A 72 -6.90 0.74 -8.12
CA PRO A 72 -7.85 1.84 -8.22
C PRO A 72 -9.12 1.49 -7.44
N VAL A 73 -9.56 2.42 -6.59
CA VAL A 73 -10.77 2.22 -5.76
C VAL A 73 -12.01 2.05 -6.64
N ASP A 74 -12.11 2.83 -7.73
CA ASP A 74 -13.22 2.76 -8.67
C ASP A 74 -13.33 1.40 -9.37
N SER A 75 -12.21 0.70 -9.49
CA SER A 75 -12.16 -0.62 -10.12
C SER A 75 -12.56 -1.76 -9.17
N LEU A 76 -12.70 -1.51 -7.86
CA LEU A 76 -13.11 -2.52 -6.90
C LEU A 76 -14.61 -2.84 -7.02
N SER A 77 -14.96 -4.11 -6.82
CA SER A 77 -16.36 -4.50 -6.66
C SER A 77 -17.02 -3.78 -5.48
N THR A 78 -18.31 -3.47 -5.60
CA THR A 78 -19.12 -2.82 -4.55
C THR A 78 -19.05 -3.58 -3.23
N ALA A 79 -18.92 -4.90 -3.26
CA ALA A 79 -18.77 -5.72 -2.05
C ALA A 79 -17.48 -5.39 -1.28
N VAL A 80 -16.35 -5.26 -2.01
CA VAL A 80 -15.05 -4.91 -1.42
C VAL A 80 -15.06 -3.47 -0.94
N GLN A 81 -15.59 -2.54 -1.73
CA GLN A 81 -15.74 -1.13 -1.32
C GLN A 81 -16.55 -1.00 -0.03
N THR A 82 -17.67 -1.73 0.08
CA THR A 82 -18.50 -1.73 1.30
C THR A 82 -17.74 -2.29 2.50
N GLN A 83 -16.93 -3.32 2.31
CA GLN A 83 -16.14 -3.90 3.39
C GLN A 83 -15.06 -2.92 3.87
N LEU A 84 -14.35 -2.28 2.94
CA LEU A 84 -13.36 -1.24 3.26
C LEU A 84 -14.01 -0.05 3.98
N ALA A 85 -15.18 0.39 3.55
CA ALA A 85 -15.91 1.50 4.18
C ALA A 85 -16.33 1.23 5.64
N ASN A 86 -16.35 -0.03 6.10
CA ASN A 86 -16.58 -0.34 7.52
C ASN A 86 -15.31 -0.20 8.37
N GLU A 87 -14.14 -0.24 7.74
CA GLU A 87 -12.84 -0.23 8.41
C GLU A 87 -12.18 1.16 8.34
N LEU A 88 -12.58 1.96 7.35
CA LEU A 88 -12.15 3.33 7.12
C LEU A 88 -13.07 4.32 7.85
N ASN A 89 -12.50 5.44 8.30
CA ASN A 89 -13.24 6.55 8.90
C ASN A 89 -13.84 7.46 7.83
N ASP A 90 -13.13 7.63 6.73
CA ASP A 90 -13.59 8.38 5.57
C ASP A 90 -14.18 7.45 4.50
N PRO A 91 -15.11 7.93 3.65
CA PRO A 91 -15.69 7.13 2.60
C PRO A 91 -14.61 6.63 1.65
N VAL A 92 -14.61 5.33 1.31
CA VAL A 92 -13.59 4.75 0.42
C VAL A 92 -13.52 5.47 -0.93
N ASP A 93 -14.64 6.00 -1.41
CA ASP A 93 -14.79 6.76 -2.66
C ASP A 93 -14.12 8.15 -2.64
N THR A 94 -13.63 8.64 -1.49
CA THR A 94 -12.80 9.86 -1.45
C THR A 94 -11.36 9.59 -1.87
N PHE A 95 -10.95 8.33 -1.92
CA PHE A 95 -9.60 7.92 -2.26
C PHE A 95 -9.54 7.40 -3.69
N GLU A 96 -8.41 7.63 -4.36
CA GLU A 96 -8.19 7.18 -5.73
C GLU A 96 -7.58 5.79 -5.78
N LEU A 97 -6.59 5.51 -4.93
CA LEU A 97 -5.81 4.28 -4.98
C LEU A 97 -5.66 3.63 -3.61
N ILE A 98 -5.56 2.30 -3.62
CA ILE A 98 -5.10 1.50 -2.51
C ILE A 98 -3.69 0.99 -2.81
N GLN A 99 -2.75 1.29 -1.91
CA GLN A 99 -1.38 0.81 -1.96
C GLN A 99 -1.21 -0.42 -1.07
N ILE A 100 -0.73 -1.51 -1.67
CA ILE A 100 -0.29 -2.72 -0.96
C ILE A 100 1.22 -2.91 -1.14
N GLY A 101 1.87 -3.21 -0.03
CA GLY A 101 3.30 -3.41 0.02
C GLY A 101 4.07 -2.10 0.13
N LYS A 102 5.39 -2.23 0.28
CA LYS A 102 6.27 -1.08 0.50
C LYS A 102 6.80 -0.56 -0.83
N TRP A 103 6.84 0.76 -0.98
CA TRP A 103 7.66 1.37 -2.02
C TRP A 103 9.10 0.88 -1.82
N ASN A 104 9.69 0.24 -2.83
CA ASN A 104 11.12 -0.05 -2.80
C ASN A 104 11.86 1.29 -2.82
N ARG A 105 12.09 1.84 -1.62
CA ARG A 105 13.19 2.76 -1.43
C ARG A 105 14.43 1.96 -1.78
N ASP A 106 15.31 2.52 -2.59
CA ASP A 106 16.72 2.22 -2.42
C ASP A 106 17.05 2.62 -0.98
N SER A 107 16.91 1.67 -0.05
CA SER A 107 17.65 1.76 1.20
C SER A 107 19.09 1.79 0.74
N PRO A 108 19.87 2.84 1.04
CA PRO A 108 21.31 2.71 0.87
C PRO A 108 21.72 1.42 1.61
N ASN A 109 22.37 0.51 0.88
CA ASN A 109 22.98 -0.65 1.50
C ASN A 109 24.06 -0.10 2.42
N HIS A 110 23.77 -0.03 3.70
CA HIS A 110 24.75 0.33 4.70
C HIS A 110 25.71 -0.84 4.84
N SER A 111 26.98 -0.64 4.47
CA SER A 111 27.99 -1.67 4.66
C SER A 111 28.26 -1.83 6.16
N LEU A 112 28.43 -3.07 6.64
CA LEU A 112 28.78 -3.36 8.04
C LEU A 112 30.04 -2.61 8.52
N THR A 113 30.91 -2.21 7.60
CA THR A 113 32.09 -1.37 7.86
C THR A 113 31.75 0.04 8.37
N GLU A 114 30.54 0.55 8.13
CA GLU A 114 30.08 1.85 8.64
C GLU A 114 29.87 1.85 10.16
N PHE A 115 29.69 0.66 10.75
CA PHE A 115 29.52 0.48 12.20
C PHE A 115 30.82 0.15 12.94
N THR A 116 31.96 0.07 12.23
CA THR A 116 33.29 0.01 12.83
C THR A 116 33.78 1.44 13.05
N SER A 117 33.29 2.07 14.12
CA SER A 117 33.95 3.25 14.71
C SER A 117 34.59 2.84 16.03
N VAL A 118 35.92 2.66 15.95
CA VAL A 118 37.00 2.69 16.98
C VAL A 118 36.68 2.35 18.43
#